data_AF-A0A957ZKM0-F1
#
_entry.id   AF-A0A957ZKM0-F1
#
_cell.length_a   1.000
_cell.length_b   1.000
_cell.length_c   1.000
_cell.angle_alpha   90.00
_cell.angle_beta   90.00
_cell.angle_gamma   90.00
#
_symmetry.space_group_name_H-M   'P 1'
#
loop_
_entity.id
_entity.type
_entity.pdbx_description
1 polymer ?
#
loop_
_entity_poly.entity_id
_entity_poly.type
_entity_poly.pdbx_seq_one_letter_code
_entity_poly.pdbx_strand_id
1 'polypeptide(L)'
;MGMVVSMAPFKRKSDVTRRPVRFTTRDGRKLTLRLIRPADAPLLEDLFYRLSPESRWRRFHALTDGIPPERIAEQAGTMANVDNRTLEGAVVAVA
;
A
#
# COMPACT_ATOMS: atom_id res chain seq x y z
N MET A 1 -20.18 28.64 -6.10
CA MET A 1 -18.75 28.78 -6.48
C MET A 1 -17.91 27.97 -5.51
N GLY A 2 -17.67 26.69 -5.77
CA GLY A 2 -16.89 25.81 -4.88
C GLY A 2 -15.41 25.93 -5.22
N MET A 3 -14.59 26.35 -4.26
CA MET A 3 -13.15 26.47 -4.42
C MET A 3 -12.53 25.08 -4.53
N VAL A 4 -12.26 24.63 -5.76
CA VAL A 4 -11.42 23.44 -6.00
C VAL A 4 -10.00 23.81 -5.59
N VAL A 5 -9.58 23.32 -4.42
CA VAL A 5 -8.18 23.41 -3.98
C VAL A 5 -7.38 22.46 -4.87
N SER A 6 -6.84 23.01 -5.96
CA SER A 6 -5.83 22.35 -6.78
C SER A 6 -4.55 22.23 -5.95
N MET A 7 -4.36 21.11 -5.25
CA MET A 7 -3.03 20.76 -4.71
C MET A 7 -2.05 20.65 -5.87
N ALA A 8 -1.02 21.50 -5.86
CA ALA A 8 0.06 21.41 -6.83
C ALA A 8 0.69 20.01 -6.79
N PRO A 9 1.05 19.41 -7.95
CA PRO A 9 1.65 18.09 -7.96
C PRO A 9 2.96 18.11 -7.17
N PHE A 10 3.06 17.24 -6.17
CA PHE A 10 4.26 17.09 -5.34
C PHE A 10 5.42 16.61 -6.24
N LYS A 11 6.27 17.52 -6.74
CA LYS A 11 7.45 17.20 -7.56
C LYS A 11 8.51 16.48 -6.70
N ARG A 12 8.44 15.14 -6.57
CA ARG A 12 9.57 14.31 -6.15
C ARG A 12 10.29 13.75 -7.38
N LYS A 13 11.62 13.65 -7.31
CA LYS A 13 12.49 13.07 -8.36
C LYS A 13 12.12 11.61 -8.74
N SER A 14 11.30 10.95 -7.91
CA SER A 14 10.76 9.61 -8.10
C SER A 14 9.23 9.66 -8.00
N ASP A 15 8.58 10.05 -9.10
CA ASP A 15 7.11 10.07 -9.16
C ASP A 15 6.57 8.66 -9.47
N VAL A 16 6.39 7.88 -8.39
CA VAL A 16 5.80 6.53 -8.42
C VAL A 16 4.32 6.55 -8.86
N THR A 17 3.65 7.70 -8.73
CA THR A 17 2.24 7.85 -9.14
C THR A 17 2.07 7.84 -10.66
N ARG A 18 3.14 8.22 -11.39
CA ARG A 18 3.14 8.27 -12.86
C ARG A 18 3.77 7.04 -13.51
N ARG A 19 4.78 6.45 -12.88
CA ARG A 19 5.46 5.25 -13.39
C ARG A 19 6.14 4.47 -12.26
N PRO A 20 6.37 3.15 -12.43
CA PRO A 20 7.19 2.40 -11.50
C PRO A 20 8.60 2.99 -11.36
N VAL A 21 9.14 2.95 -10.14
CA VAL A 21 10.46 3.48 -9.80
C VAL A 21 11.34 2.35 -9.30
N ARG A 22 12.57 2.26 -9.81
CA ARG A 22 13.56 1.31 -9.30
C ARG A 22 14.18 1.82 -7.99
N PHE A 23 14.30 0.94 -7.01
CA PHE A 23 14.88 1.22 -5.70
C PHE A 23 15.85 0.11 -5.33
N THR A 24 17.03 0.47 -4.82
CA THR A 24 17.98 -0.48 -4.24
C THR A 24 17.92 -0.35 -2.74
N THR A 25 17.60 -1.44 -2.04
CA THR A 25 17.58 -1.49 -0.58
C THR A 25 18.99 -1.36 -0.01
N ARG A 26 19.10 -1.08 1.30
CA ARG A 26 20.40 -0.94 1.97
C ARG A 26 21.28 -2.20 1.91
N ASP A 27 20.65 -3.37 1.80
CA ASP A 27 21.30 -4.66 1.64
C ASP A 27 21.48 -5.07 0.16
N GLY A 28 21.28 -4.14 -0.78
CA GLY A 28 21.59 -4.34 -2.20
C GLY A 28 20.50 -5.00 -3.04
N ARG A 29 19.35 -5.36 -2.47
CA ARG A 29 18.23 -5.91 -3.25
C ARG A 29 17.63 -4.84 -4.17
N LYS A 30 17.42 -5.21 -5.43
CA LYS A 30 16.76 -4.35 -6.42
C LYS A 30 15.27 -4.61 -6.37
N LEU A 31 14.50 -3.55 -6.16
CA LEU A 31 13.04 -3.57 -6.09
C LEU A 31 12.48 -2.56 -7.08
N THR A 32 11.25 -2.80 -7.51
CA THR A 32 10.41 -1.88 -8.26
C THR A 32 9.28 -1.41 -7.36
N LEU A 33 9.20 -0.12 -7.13
CA LEU A 33 8.10 0.54 -6.44
C LEU A 33 7.03 0.90 -7.47
N ARG A 34 5.76 0.56 -7.19
CA ARG A 34 4.61 0.95 -8.02
C ARG A 34 3.38 1.15 -7.16
N LEU A 35 2.36 1.80 -7.70
CA LEU A 35 1.04 1.86 -7.05
C LEU A 35 0.47 0.44 -6.86
N ILE A 36 -0.25 0.26 -5.75
CA ILE A 36 -1.04 -0.94 -5.48
C ILE A 36 -2.14 -1.07 -6.54
N ARG A 37 -2.41 -2.31 -6.96
CA ARG A 37 -3.45 -2.69 -7.93
C ARG A 37 -4.45 -3.64 -7.26
N PRO A 38 -5.69 -3.75 -7.77
CA PRO A 38 -6.67 -4.70 -7.24
C PRO A 38 -6.16 -6.15 -7.17
N ALA A 39 -5.34 -6.55 -8.15
CA ALA A 39 -4.72 -7.88 -8.20
C ALA A 39 -3.69 -8.15 -7.07
N ASP A 40 -3.28 -7.13 -6.31
CA ASP A 40 -2.37 -7.28 -5.18
C ASP A 40 -3.09 -7.65 -3.88
N ALA A 41 -4.42 -7.77 -3.88
CA ALA A 41 -5.18 -8.13 -2.68
C ALA A 41 -4.65 -9.39 -1.96
N PRO A 42 -4.33 -10.51 -2.64
CA PRO A 42 -3.75 -11.67 -1.97
C PRO A 42 -2.39 -11.39 -1.32
N LEU A 43 -1.59 -10.48 -1.88
CA LEU A 43 -0.29 -10.10 -1.30
C LEU A 43 -0.45 -9.24 -0.04
N LEU A 44 -1.53 -8.46 0.06
CA LEU A 44 -1.86 -7.68 1.26
C LEU A 44 -2.34 -8.59 2.40
N GLU A 45 -3.11 -9.62 2.06
CA GLU A 45 -3.50 -10.68 3.00
C GLU A 45 -2.27 -11.45 3.50
N ASP A 46 -1.41 -11.91 2.59
CA ASP A 46 -0.13 -12.56 2.95
C ASP A 46 0.75 -11.68 3.84
N LEU A 47 0.81 -10.37 3.56
CA LEU A 47 1.52 -9.42 4.40
C LEU A 47 0.97 -9.42 5.82
N PHE A 48 -0.35 -9.36 5.98
CA PHE A 48 -0.99 -9.36 7.30
C PHE A 48 -0.57 -10.58 8.12
N TYR A 49 -0.60 -11.77 7.53
CA TYR A 49 -0.23 -13.01 8.22
C TYR A 49 1.27 -13.12 8.53
N ARG A 50 2.13 -12.40 7.80
CA ARG A 50 3.57 -12.36 8.07
C ARG A 50 3.98 -11.33 9.13
N LEU A 51 3.09 -10.41 9.50
CA LEU A 51 3.38 -9.42 10.52
C LEU A 51 3.31 -10.05 11.92
N SER A 52 4.32 -9.78 12.75
CA SER A 52 4.27 -10.13 14.17
C SER A 52 3.07 -9.46 14.85
N PRO A 53 2.52 -10.04 15.94
CA PRO A 53 1.43 -9.41 16.71
C PRO A 53 1.75 -7.95 17.10
N GLU A 54 2.99 -7.68 17.51
CA GLU A 54 3.46 -6.31 17.82
C GLU A 54 3.42 -5.38 16.60
N SER A 55 3.83 -5.87 15.42
CA SER A 55 3.78 -5.09 14.18
C SER A 55 2.34 -4.79 13.77
N ARG A 56 1.43 -5.76 13.93
CA ARG A 56 0.00 -5.57 13.67
C ARG A 56 -0.60 -4.54 14.63
N TRP A 57 -0.32 -4.64 15.94
CA TRP A 57 -0.74 -3.67 16.94
C TRP A 57 -0.28 -2.25 16.59
N ARG A 58 1.01 -2.06 16.27
CA ARG A 58 1.57 -0.75 15.91
C ARG A 58 1.00 -0.18 14.62
N ARG A 59 0.66 -1.03 13.65
CA ARG A 59 0.18 -0.60 12.32
C ARG A 59 -1.30 -0.25 12.35
N PHE A 60 -2.10 -1.08 13.03
CA PHE A 60 -3.55 -1.00 12.96
C PHE A 60 -4.18 -0.36 14.20
N HIS A 61 -3.40 -0.15 15.27
CA HIS A 61 -3.86 0.41 16.54
C HIS A 61 -5.10 -0.34 17.10
N ALA A 62 -5.19 -1.63 16.82
CA ALA A 62 -6.32 -2.48 17.13
C ALA A 62 -5.85 -3.89 17.51
N LEU A 63 -6.66 -4.58 18.29
CA LEU A 63 -6.50 -6.02 18.51
C LEU A 63 -6.82 -6.73 17.19
N THR A 64 -5.82 -7.42 16.64
CA THR A 64 -5.88 -8.08 15.33
C THR A 64 -5.83 -9.59 15.44
N ASP A 65 -5.89 -10.12 16.66
CA ASP A 65 -5.95 -11.54 16.93
C ASP A 65 -7.39 -12.02 16.87
N GLY A 66 -7.60 -13.20 16.26
CA GLY A 66 -8.93 -13.79 16.12
C GLY A 66 -9.83 -13.16 15.07
N ILE A 67 -9.30 -12.28 14.20
CA ILE A 67 -10.06 -11.78 13.05
C ILE A 67 -10.35 -12.97 12.11
N PRO A 68 -11.61 -13.19 11.70
CA PRO A 68 -11.94 -14.25 10.76
C PRO A 68 -11.19 -14.08 9.43
N PRO A 69 -10.65 -15.15 8.81
CA PRO A 69 -9.90 -15.06 7.56
C PRO A 69 -10.64 -14.34 6.43
N GLU A 70 -11.95 -14.55 6.32
CA GLU A 70 -12.79 -13.90 5.33
C GLU A 70 -12.83 -12.37 5.48
N ARG A 71 -12.72 -11.86 6.71
CA ARG A 71 -12.64 -10.42 6.99
C ARG A 71 -11.29 -9.84 6.59
N ILE A 72 -10.22 -10.61 6.74
CA ILE A 72 -8.88 -10.20 6.31
C ILE A 72 -8.84 -10.12 4.78
N ALA A 73 -9.38 -11.13 4.09
CA ALA A 73 -9.49 -11.13 2.63
C ALA A 73 -10.37 -9.98 2.11
N GLU A 74 -11.53 -9.73 2.73
CA GLU A 74 -12.42 -8.59 2.41
C GLU A 74 -11.69 -7.24 2.58
N GLN A 75 -10.98 -7.06 3.69
CA GLN A 75 -10.23 -5.83 3.96
C GLN A 75 -9.07 -5.65 2.99
N ALA A 76 -8.34 -6.72 2.67
CA ALA A 76 -7.26 -6.70 1.69
C ALA A 76 -7.77 -6.33 0.28
N GLY A 77 -8.92 -6.88 -0.12
CA GLY A 77 -9.61 -6.49 -1.35
C GLY A 77 -10.00 -5.02 -1.37
N THR A 78 -10.56 -4.52 -0.26
CA THR A 78 -10.93 -3.10 -0.11
C THR A 78 -9.70 -2.19 -0.24
N MET A 79 -8.60 -2.53 0.44
CA MET A 79 -7.35 -1.76 0.38
C MET A 79 -6.67 -1.80 -1.00
N ALA A 80 -6.80 -2.90 -1.74
CA ALA A 80 -6.24 -3.03 -3.08
C ALA A 80 -7.07 -2.28 -4.14
N ASN A 81 -8.37 -2.13 -3.91
CA ASN A 81 -9.33 -1.55 -4.85
C ASN A 81 -9.62 -0.06 -4.58
N VAL A 82 -8.57 0.73 -4.35
CA VAL A 82 -8.66 2.19 -4.19
C VAL A 82 -7.99 2.91 -5.36
N ASP A 83 -8.45 4.14 -5.65
CA ASP A 83 -7.78 5.00 -6.63
C ASP A 83 -6.46 5.55 -6.07
N ASN A 84 -5.42 4.71 -6.20
CA ASN A 84 -4.06 5.05 -5.81
C ASN A 84 -3.40 6.08 -6.75
N ARG A 85 -3.99 6.32 -7.93
CA ARG A 85 -3.42 7.24 -8.91
C ARG A 85 -3.78 8.69 -8.59
N THR A 86 -4.97 8.93 -8.06
CA THR A 86 -5.47 10.29 -7.85
C THR A 86 -5.73 10.65 -6.38
N LEU A 87 -6.02 9.67 -5.51
CA LEU A 87 -6.47 9.94 -4.14
C LEU A 87 -5.48 9.46 -3.07
N GLU A 88 -5.14 8.18 -3.08
CA GLU A 88 -4.52 7.54 -1.91
C GLU A 88 -2.98 7.43 -1.99
N GLY A 89 -2.45 7.22 -3.20
CA GLY A 89 -1.00 7.14 -3.42
C GLY A 89 -0.30 5.92 -2.79
N ALA A 90 -1.02 4.86 -2.41
CA ALA A 90 -0.42 3.70 -1.78
C ALA A 90 0.45 2.91 -2.76
N VAL A 91 1.62 2.47 -2.29
CA VAL A 91 2.65 1.81 -3.09
C VAL A 91 3.05 0.46 -2.53
N VAL A 92 3.44 -0.44 -3.43
CA VAL A 92 4.07 -1.72 -3.13
C VAL A 92 5.48 -1.77 -3.71
N ALA A 93 6.37 -2.45 -3.00
CA ALA A 93 7.71 -2.81 -3.47
C ALA A 93 7.70 -4.26 -3.92
N VAL A 94 7.98 -4.50 -5.20
CA VAL A 94 8.05 -5.84 -5.80
C VAL A 94 9.46 -6.10 -6.34
N ALA A 95 9.98 -7.33 -6.19
CA ALA A 95 11.28 -7.72 -6.72
C ALA A 95 11.19 -8.04 -8.22
#